data_AF-A0A0K1FAT4-F1
#
_entry.id   AF-A0A0K1FAT4-F1
#
_cell.length_a   1.000
_cell.length_b   1.000
_cell.length_c   1.000
_cell.angle_alpha   90.00
_cell.angle_beta   90.00
_cell.angle_gamma   90.00
#
_symmetry.space_group_name_H-M   'P 1'
#
loop_
_entity.id
_entity.type
_entity.pdbx_description
1 polymer ?
#
loop_
_entity_poly.entity_id
_entity_poly.type
_entity_poly.pdbx_seq_one_letter_code
_entity_poly.pdbx_strand_id
1 'polypeptide(L)' 'METLGKALSTARWYWRGVTGADAYERYVAHLQRVHPDAPVPTERDFWRQKYADQERNPTTRCC' A
#
# COMPACT_ATOMS: atom_id res chain seq x y z
N MET A 1 28.29 0.64 17.41
CA MET A 1 26.83 0.82 17.32
C MET A 1 26.38 0.90 15.85
N GLU A 2 26.80 -0.05 14.99
CA GLU A 2 26.60 0.06 13.53
C GLU A 2 25.63 -0.99 12.97
N THR A 3 25.27 -1.98 13.79
CA THR A 3 24.34 -3.07 13.43
C THR A 3 22.87 -2.68 13.63
N LEU A 4 22.57 -1.74 14.53
CA LEU A 4 21.19 -1.27 14.75
C LEU A 4 20.60 -0.54 13.53
N GLY A 5 21.40 0.26 12.80
CA GLY A 5 20.91 1.03 11.65
C GLY A 5 20.45 0.16 10.47
N LYS A 6 21.15 -0.95 10.22
CA LYS A 6 20.78 -1.93 9.18
C LYS A 6 19.56 -2.76 9.57
N ALA A 7 19.44 -3.13 10.84
CA ALA A 7 18.28 -3.86 11.35
C ALA A 7 17.00 -3.01 11.28
N LEU A 8 17.09 -1.72 11.65
CA LEU A 8 15.96 -0.78 11.53
C LEU A 8 15.55 -0.52 10.07
N SER A 9 16.50 -0.40 9.15
CA SER A 9 16.19 -0.24 7.72
C SER A 9 15.50 -1.47 7.13
N THR A 10 15.96 -2.67 7.51
CA THR A 10 15.36 -3.92 7.05
C THR A 10 13.97 -4.11 7.66
N ALA A 11 13.81 -3.83 8.96
CA ALA A 11 12.52 -3.87 9.64
C ALA A 11 11.55 -2.83 9.07
N ARG A 12 12.01 -1.63 8.70
CA ARG A 12 11.21 -0.59 8.03
C ARG A 12 10.80 -1.00 6.61
N TRP A 13 11.69 -1.63 5.84
CA TRP A 13 11.37 -2.19 4.53
C TRP A 13 10.35 -3.33 4.63
N TYR A 14 10.58 -4.24 5.59
CA TYR A 14 9.68 -5.35 5.87
C TYR A 14 8.33 -4.88 6.39
N TRP A 15 8.29 -3.92 7.31
CA TRP A 15 7.06 -3.27 7.75
C TRP A 15 6.39 -2.52 6.62
N ARG A 16 7.11 -1.84 5.71
CA ARG A 16 6.51 -1.24 4.50
C ARG A 16 5.83 -2.27 3.61
N GLY A 17 6.45 -3.43 3.43
CA GLY A 17 5.88 -4.55 2.68
C GLY A 17 4.70 -5.23 3.40
N VAL A 18 4.75 -5.36 4.73
CA VAL A 18 3.77 -6.12 5.54
C VAL A 18 2.59 -5.28 6.02
N THR A 19 2.78 -4.01 6.37
CA THR A 19 1.69 -3.11 6.83
C THR A 19 0.87 -2.54 5.68
N GLY A 20 1.33 -2.68 4.43
CA GLY A 20 0.71 -2.04 3.28
C GLY A 20 1.02 -0.54 3.19
N ALA A 21 1.96 -0.01 3.97
CA ALA A 21 2.43 1.37 3.80
C ALA A 21 3.05 1.61 2.41
N ASP A 22 3.55 0.56 1.74
CA ASP A 22 3.99 0.61 0.33
C ASP A 22 2.85 0.37 -0.69
N ALA A 23 1.65 -0.01 -0.24
CA ALA A 23 0.54 -0.30 -1.15
C ALA A 23 0.16 0.93 -1.98
N TYR A 24 0.25 2.13 -1.38
CA TYR A 24 0.05 3.38 -2.08
C TYR A 24 1.15 3.63 -3.12
N GLU A 25 2.43 3.59 -2.76
CA GLU A 25 3.54 3.79 -3.72
C GLU A 25 3.51 2.80 -4.88
N ARG A 26 3.24 1.53 -4.58
CA ARG A 26 3.09 0.49 -5.61
C ARG A 26 1.86 0.72 -6.48
N TYR A 27 0.76 1.22 -5.92
CA TYR A 27 -0.43 1.63 -6.68
C TYR A 27 -0.13 2.82 -7.59
N VAL A 28 0.57 3.85 -7.10
CA VAL A 28 0.98 5.01 -7.91
C VAL A 28 1.93 4.58 -9.03
N ALA A 29 2.94 3.76 -8.73
CA ALA A 29 3.86 3.25 -9.74
C ALA A 29 3.15 2.38 -10.80
N HIS A 30 2.14 1.61 -10.40
CA HIS A 30 1.30 0.87 -11.33
C HIS A 30 0.43 1.82 -12.17
N LEU A 31 -0.22 2.80 -11.54
CA LEU A 31 -1.07 3.78 -12.20
C LEU A 31 -0.27 4.58 -13.23
N GLN A 32 0.92 5.05 -12.88
CA GLN A 32 1.81 5.75 -13.82
C GLN A 32 2.26 4.88 -14.99
N ARG A 33 2.43 3.56 -14.79
CA ARG A 33 2.81 2.63 -15.85
C ARG A 33 1.67 2.26 -16.78
N VAL A 34 0.46 2.07 -16.24
CA VAL A 34 -0.70 1.58 -16.99
C VAL A 34 -1.58 2.73 -17.51
N HIS A 35 -1.68 3.80 -16.73
CA HIS A 35 -2.52 4.97 -16.98
C HIS A 35 -1.74 6.27 -16.67
N PRO A 36 -0.75 6.63 -17.49
CA PRO A 36 0.08 7.82 -17.25
C PRO A 36 -0.71 9.14 -17.25
N ASP A 37 -1.90 9.17 -17.86
CA ASP A 37 -2.78 10.35 -17.93
C ASP A 37 -3.80 10.41 -16.78
N ALA A 38 -3.92 9.35 -15.97
CA ALA A 38 -4.87 9.31 -14.88
C ALA A 38 -4.35 10.10 -13.65
N PRO A 39 -5.21 10.88 -12.98
CA PRO A 39 -4.83 11.59 -11.77
C PRO A 39 -4.48 10.61 -10.65
N VAL A 40 -3.31 10.78 -10.05
CA VAL A 40 -2.89 9.99 -8.89
C VAL A 40 -3.72 10.40 -7.68
N PRO A 41 -4.54 9.50 -7.10
CA PRO A 41 -5.32 9.82 -5.90
C PRO A 41 -4.38 10.05 -4.71
N THR A 42 -4.80 10.84 -3.73
CA THR A 42 -4.01 11.02 -2.48
C THR A 42 -4.01 9.73 -1.65
N GLU A 43 -3.00 9.52 -0.81
CA GLU A 43 -2.89 8.34 0.06
C GLU A 43 -4.17 8.10 0.89
N ARG A 44 -4.76 9.17 1.43
CA ARG A 44 -6.00 9.11 2.21
C ARG A 44 -7.20 8.65 1.36
N ASP A 45 -7.26 9.08 0.10
CA ASP A 45 -8.34 8.71 -0.82
C ASP A 45 -8.19 7.25 -1.25
N PHE A 46 -6.96 6.82 -1.54
CA PHE A 46 -6.63 5.43 -1.81
C PHE A 46 -7.11 4.52 -0.67
N TRP A 47 -6.73 4.82 0.58
CA TRP A 47 -7.16 4.01 1.73
C TRP A 47 -8.68 4.05 1.93
N ARG A 48 -9.33 5.21 1.80
CA ARG A 48 -10.79 5.33 1.87
C ARG A 48 -11.46 4.41 0.85
N GLN A 49 -11.00 4.44 -0.40
CA GLN A 49 -11.55 3.62 -1.48
C GLN A 49 -11.26 2.12 -1.24
N LYS A 50 -10.08 1.80 -0.72
CA LYS A 50 -9.69 0.43 -0.35
C LYS A 50 -10.53 -0.17 0.79
N TYR A 51 -10.88 0.64 1.79
CA TYR A 51 -11.77 0.22 2.88
C TYR A 51 -13.22 0.12 2.40
N ALA A 52 -13.68 1.09 1.60
CA ALA A 52 -15.01 1.05 1.01
C ALA A 52 -15.21 -0.17 0.09
N ASP A 53 -14.19 -0.55 -0.68
CA ASP A 53 -14.20 -1.77 -1.49
C ASP A 53 -14.25 -3.03 -0.63
N GLN A 54 -13.51 -3.08 0.49
CA GLN A 54 -13.57 -4.21 1.43
C GLN A 54 -14.90 -4.31 2.18
N GLU A 55 -15.52 -3.18 2.53
CA GLU A 55 -16.87 -3.15 3.11
C GLU A 55 -17.93 -3.57 2.09
N ARG A 56 -17.80 -3.15 0.83
CA ARG A 56 -18.76 -3.48 -0.24
C ARG A 56 -18.60 -4.91 -0.75
N ASN A 57 -17.37 -5.41 -0.78
CA ASN A 57 -17.02 -6.76 -1.16
C ASN A 57 -16.39 -7.48 0.04
N PRO A 58 -17.15 -7.73 1.12
CA PRO A 58 -16.64 -8.52 2.22
C PRO A 58 -16.37 -9.91 1.65
N THR A 59 -15.09 -10.21 1.37
CA THR A 59 -14.66 -11.52 0.88
C THR A 59 -14.67 -12.53 2.05
N THR A 60 -15.64 -12.40 2.95
CA THR A 60 -16.14 -13.51 3.75
C THR A 60 -16.77 -14.49 2.77
N ARG A 61 -15.95 -15.42 2.25
CA ARG A 61 -16.49 -16.68 1.77
C ARG A 61 -17.14 -17.33 2.98
N CYS A 62 -18.45 -17.14 3.16
CA CYS A 62 -19.18 -18.11 3.95
C CYS A 62 -19.14 -19.40 3.13
N CYS A 63 -18.41 -20.36 3.67
CA CYS A 63 -18.57 -21.77 3.36
C CYS A 63 -20.04 -22.19 3.47
#